data_AF-A0A0B2VIM3-F1
#
_entry.id   AF-A0A0B2VIM3-F1
#
_cell.length_a   1.000
_cell.length_b   1.000
_cell.length_c   1.000
_cell.angle_alpha   90.00
_cell.angle_beta   90.00
_cell.angle_gamma   90.00
#
_symmetry.space_group_name_H-M   'P 1'
#
loop_
_entity.id
_entity.type
_entity.pdbx_description
1 polymer ?
#
loop_
_entity_poly.entity_id
_entity_poly.type
_entity_poly.pdbx_seq_one_letter_code
_entity_poly.pdbx_strand_id
1 'polypeptide(L)'
;MSERSYAIDEIIDEKAITKGNRAQKHYLVRWEPTWEPAKQIEAEAPIAVERYEQGKECKRENKTSLKDRIEIEGLENESEDLRDAVFVVRRLSTDECFRMKYNEIRKHHSDALIDFYEKCIVNFDG
;
A
#
# COMPACT_ATOMS: atom_id res chain seq x y z
N MET A 1 1.73 36.23 20.30
CA MET A 1 0.59 35.32 20.04
C MET A 1 0.64 35.00 18.57
N SER A 2 0.83 33.74 18.19
CA SER A 2 1.03 33.38 16.78
C SER A 2 -0.33 33.32 16.09
N GLU A 3 -0.63 34.30 15.24
CA GLU A 3 -1.79 34.31 14.36
C GLU A 3 -1.57 33.30 13.23
N ARG A 4 -1.84 32.02 13.50
CA ARG A 4 -1.91 31.01 12.44
C ARG A 4 -3.30 31.08 11.81
N SER A 5 -3.39 31.71 10.65
CA SER A 5 -4.56 31.69 9.80
C SER A 5 -4.53 30.45 8.91
N TYR A 6 -5.20 29.38 9.34
CA TYR A 6 -5.43 28.21 8.49
C TYR A 6 -6.57 28.51 7.50
N ALA A 7 -6.40 28.10 6.24
CA ALA A 7 -7.44 28.19 5.23
C ALA A 7 -8.46 27.05 5.40
N ILE A 8 -9.75 27.38 5.34
CA ILE A 8 -10.83 26.40 5.41
C ILE A 8 -11.02 25.81 4.01
N ASP A 9 -10.90 24.49 3.88
CA ASP A 9 -11.19 23.74 2.65
C ASP A 9 -12.70 23.43 2.56
N GLU A 10 -13.27 22.89 3.64
CA GLU A 10 -14.67 22.46 3.66
C GLU A 10 -15.31 22.58 5.06
N ILE A 11 -16.60 22.92 5.13
CA ILE A 11 -17.42 22.79 6.34
C ILE A 11 -18.12 21.43 6.26
N ILE A 12 -17.81 20.55 7.21
CA ILE A 12 -18.32 19.17 7.25
C ILE A 12 -19.69 19.10 7.91
N ASP A 13 -19.88 19.80 9.04
CA ASP A 13 -21.09 19.68 9.86
C ASP A 13 -21.30 20.93 10.72
N GLU A 14 -22.50 21.07 11.28
CA GLU A 14 -22.86 22.12 12.23
C GLU A 14 -23.52 21.56 13.49
N LYS A 15 -23.23 22.18 14.63
CA LYS A 15 -23.93 21.89 15.89
C LYS A 15 -24.19 23.16 16.69
N ALA A 16 -25.33 23.21 17.38
CA ALA A 16 -25.63 24.25 18.35
C ALA A 16 -25.26 23.76 19.75
N ILE A 17 -24.43 24.53 20.47
CA ILE A 17 -24.12 24.29 21.86
C ILE A 17 -24.81 25.37 22.70
N THR A 18 -25.70 24.96 23.60
CA THR A 18 -26.32 25.87 24.57
C THR A 18 -25.38 26.08 25.74
N LYS A 19 -24.95 27.33 25.96
CA LYS A 19 -24.14 27.71 27.12
C LYS A 19 -24.91 28.75 27.92
N GLY A 20 -25.57 28.30 28.99
CA GLY A 20 -26.56 29.09 29.73
C GLY A 20 -27.80 29.37 28.88
N ASN A 21 -28.22 30.63 28.80
CA ASN A 21 -29.43 31.06 28.07
C ASN A 21 -29.19 31.40 26.58
N ARG A 22 -27.99 31.13 26.04
CA ARG A 22 -27.66 31.42 24.63
C ARG A 22 -27.22 30.14 23.92
N ALA A 23 -27.78 29.91 22.73
CA ALA A 23 -27.30 28.90 21.81
C ALA A 23 -26.19 29.48 20.93
N GLN A 24 -25.04 28.82 20.85
CA GLN A 24 -23.93 29.20 19.99
C GLN A 24 -23.72 28.13 18.91
N LYS A 25 -23.73 28.58 17.65
CA LYS A 25 -23.49 27.72 16.49
C LYS A 25 -21.99 27.44 16.35
N HIS A 26 -21.65 26.19 16.11
CA HIS A 26 -20.28 25.70 15.88
C HIS A 26 -20.25 24.90 14.58
N TYR A 27 -19.17 25.03 13.83
CA TYR A 27 -18.93 24.27 12.61
C TYR A 27 -17.79 23.28 12.82
N LEU A 28 -17.95 22.08 12.29
CA LEU A 28 -16.86 21.14 12.06
C LEU A 28 -16.26 21.46 10.68
N VAL A 29 -14.95 21.69 10.61
CA VAL A 29 -14.29 22.10 9.36
C VAL A 29 -13.12 21.20 9.03
N ARG A 30 -12.89 20.98 7.73
CA ARG A 30 -11.64 20.47 7.16
C ARG A 30 -10.79 21.66 6.75
N TRP A 31 -9.53 21.65 7.17
CA TRP A 31 -8.55 22.67 6.78
C TRP A 31 -7.84 22.23 5.49
N GLU A 32 -7.43 23.19 4.67
CA GLU A 32 -6.55 22.91 3.54
C GLU A 32 -5.23 22.30 4.04
N PRO A 33 -4.63 21.34 3.31
CA PRO A 33 -3.35 20.78 3.70
C PRO A 33 -2.26 21.85 3.77
N THR A 34 -1.59 21.98 4.92
CA THR A 34 -0.45 22.88 5.12
C THR A 34 0.82 22.11 5.44
N TRP A 35 1.97 22.74 5.20
CA TRP A 35 3.27 22.22 5.61
C TRP A 35 3.62 22.75 7.00
N GLU A 36 3.80 21.85 7.96
CA GLU A 36 4.18 22.17 9.33
C GLU A 36 5.56 21.57 9.67
N PRO A 37 6.35 22.20 10.58
CA PRO A 37 7.63 21.65 10.99
C PRO A 37 7.51 20.29 11.67
N ALA A 38 8.33 19.31 11.26
CA ALA A 38 8.28 17.95 11.79
C ALA A 38 8.37 17.89 13.32
N LYS A 39 9.31 18.64 13.92
CA LYS A 39 9.49 18.72 15.39
C LYS A 39 8.21 19.10 16.13
N GLN A 40 7.36 19.91 15.52
CA GLN A 40 6.11 20.35 16.12
C GLN A 40 5.04 19.26 16.03
N ILE A 41 4.89 18.64 14.85
CA ILE A 41 3.91 17.58 14.64
C ILE A 41 4.27 16.31 15.45
N GLU A 42 5.56 16.01 15.60
CA GLU A 42 6.04 14.94 16.50
C GLU A 42 5.65 15.20 17.96
N ALA A 43 5.66 16.46 18.41
CA ALA A 43 5.27 16.83 19.77
C ALA A 43 3.75 16.87 19.97
N GLU A 44 3.00 17.41 18.99
CA GLU A 44 1.54 17.59 19.07
C GLU A 44 0.76 16.30 18.78
N ALA A 45 1.24 15.47 17.85
CA ALA A 45 0.54 14.28 17.37
C ALA A 45 1.49 13.08 17.10
N PRO A 46 2.25 12.61 18.10
CA PRO A 46 3.26 11.56 17.93
C PRO A 46 2.70 10.27 17.32
N ILE A 47 1.50 9.84 17.73
CA ILE A 47 0.85 8.62 17.23
C ILE A 47 0.52 8.73 15.73
N ALA A 48 0.11 9.91 15.26
CA ALA A 48 -0.20 10.11 13.85
C ALA A 48 1.06 10.05 12.99
N VAL A 49 2.18 10.61 13.48
CA VAL A 49 3.49 10.52 12.83
C VAL A 49 3.96 9.07 12.78
N GLU A 50 3.89 8.34 13.90
CA GLU A 50 4.30 6.94 13.98
C GLU A 50 3.56 6.07 12.96
N ARG A 51 2.22 6.19 12.89
CA ARG A 51 1.41 5.46 11.89
C ARG A 51 1.80 5.80 10.46
N TYR A 52 2.13 7.07 10.20
CA TYR A 52 2.56 7.51 8.88
C TYR A 52 3.92 6.94 8.50
N GLU A 53 4.90 6.93 9.42
CA GLU A 53 6.22 6.33 9.21
C GLU A 53 6.14 4.81 9.04
N GLN A 54 5.38 4.10 9.88
CA GLN A 54 5.11 2.65 9.70
C GLN A 54 4.49 2.36 8.32
N GLY A 55 3.55 3.19 7.87
CA GLY A 55 2.96 3.07 6.54
C GLY A 55 3.94 3.34 5.39
N LYS A 56 5.02 4.09 5.61
CA LYS A 56 6.09 4.25 4.59
C LYS A 56 6.90 2.98 4.44
N GLU A 57 7.12 2.20 5.49
CA GLU A 57 7.87 0.95 5.44
C GLU A 57 7.14 -0.07 4.55
N CYS A 58 5.83 -0.28 4.76
CA CYS A 58 5.02 -1.13 3.89
C CYS A 58 4.96 -0.62 2.43
N LYS A 59 4.93 0.70 2.21
CA LYS A 59 4.97 1.28 0.85
C LYS A 59 6.34 1.18 0.19
N ARG A 60 7.43 1.14 0.95
CA ARG A 60 8.79 0.94 0.41
C ARG A 60 8.98 -0.51 -0.04
N GLU A 61 8.47 -1.46 0.73
CA GLU A 61 8.43 -2.88 0.32
C GLU A 61 7.66 -3.07 -1.01
N ASN A 62 6.54 -2.36 -1.17
CA ASN A 62 5.76 -2.34 -2.42
C ASN A 62 6.39 -1.53 -3.57
N LYS A 63 7.34 -0.61 -3.30
CA LYS A 63 8.04 0.14 -4.36
C LYS A 63 9.25 -0.61 -4.90
N THR A 64 9.79 -1.57 -4.16
CA THR A 64 10.76 -2.54 -4.68
C THR A 64 10.13 -3.55 -5.65
N SER A 65 8.82 -3.82 -5.57
CA SER A 65 8.15 -4.82 -6.42
C SER A 65 7.70 -4.34 -7.81
N LEU A 66 7.75 -3.04 -8.10
CA LEU A 66 7.37 -2.53 -9.43
C LEU A 66 8.46 -2.67 -10.50
N LYS A 67 9.73 -2.90 -10.11
CA LYS A 67 10.86 -2.93 -11.07
C LYS A 67 11.16 -4.31 -11.65
N ASP A 68 10.72 -5.39 -10.99
CA ASP A 68 10.88 -6.76 -11.47
C ASP A 68 9.51 -7.47 -11.46
N ARG A 69 8.57 -6.93 -12.24
CA ARG A 69 7.38 -7.72 -12.56
C ARG A 69 7.78 -8.88 -13.46
N ILE A 70 7.38 -10.07 -13.04
CA ILE A 70 7.66 -11.31 -13.75
C ILE A 70 6.34 -12.01 -14.08
N GLU A 71 6.34 -12.81 -15.12
CA GLU A 71 5.26 -13.73 -15.47
C GLU A 71 5.81 -15.16 -15.48
N ILE A 72 5.06 -16.10 -14.92
CA ILE A 72 5.42 -17.52 -14.95
C ILE A 72 4.83 -18.11 -16.23
N GLU A 73 5.70 -18.61 -17.11
CA GLU A 73 5.29 -19.23 -18.37
C GLU A 73 4.92 -20.70 -18.20
N GLY A 74 5.58 -21.39 -17.27
CA GLY A 74 5.35 -22.80 -17.05
C GLY A 74 6.29 -23.42 -16.02
N LEU A 75 6.06 -24.71 -15.78
CA LEU A 75 6.89 -25.56 -14.94
C LEU A 75 7.98 -26.19 -15.81
N GLU A 76 9.24 -26.13 -15.37
CA GLU A 76 10.35 -26.77 -16.08
C GLU A 76 10.51 -28.24 -15.69
N ASN A 77 10.39 -28.55 -14.40
CA ASN A 77 10.52 -29.90 -13.88
C ASN A 77 9.29 -30.25 -13.02
N GLU A 78 8.63 -31.36 -13.38
CA GLU A 78 7.62 -32.00 -12.54
C GLU A 78 8.31 -32.67 -11.35
N SER A 79 8.61 -31.88 -10.31
CA SER A 79 9.06 -32.39 -9.01
C SER A 79 7.85 -32.89 -8.22
N GLU A 80 7.97 -34.06 -7.57
CA GLU A 80 6.96 -34.55 -6.62
C GLU A 80 6.74 -33.58 -5.45
N ASP A 81 7.79 -32.82 -5.06
CA ASP A 81 7.68 -31.71 -4.12
C ASP A 81 7.74 -30.36 -4.87
N LEU A 82 6.62 -29.63 -4.82
CA LEU A 82 6.50 -28.28 -5.36
C LEU A 82 7.53 -27.30 -4.78
N ARG A 83 8.07 -27.56 -3.58
CA ARG A 83 9.09 -26.70 -2.95
C ARG A 83 10.41 -26.71 -3.71
N ASP A 84 10.71 -27.80 -4.41
CA ASP A 84 11.91 -27.97 -5.22
C ASP A 84 11.66 -27.73 -6.71
N ALA A 85 10.42 -27.41 -7.08
CA ALA A 85 10.05 -27.11 -8.45
C ALA A 85 10.78 -25.86 -8.98
N VAL A 86 11.14 -25.95 -10.26
CA VAL A 86 11.74 -24.86 -11.03
C VAL A 86 10.73 -24.39 -12.07
N PHE A 87 10.52 -23.08 -12.13
CA PHE A 87 9.63 -22.45 -13.08
C PHE A 87 10.42 -21.68 -14.13
N VAL A 88 9.86 -21.66 -15.35
CA VAL A 88 10.28 -20.74 -16.40
C VAL A 88 9.55 -19.43 -16.17
N VAL A 89 10.33 -18.37 -16.03
CA VAL A 89 9.86 -17.04 -15.66
C VAL A 89 10.33 -16.04 -16.70
N ARG A 90 9.43 -15.18 -17.16
CA ARG A 90 9.71 -14.08 -18.06
C ARG A 90 9.71 -12.76 -17.31
N ARG A 91 10.79 -11.99 -17.42
CA ARG A 91 10.84 -10.62 -16.90
C ARG A 91 10.08 -9.70 -17.85
N LEU A 92 9.03 -9.04 -17.37
CA LEU A 92 8.17 -8.21 -18.24
C LEU A 92 8.85 -6.93 -18.73
N SER A 93 9.90 -6.45 -18.07
CA SER A 93 10.62 -5.24 -18.45
C SER A 93 11.66 -5.45 -19.55
N THR A 94 12.26 -6.64 -19.64
CA THR A 94 13.33 -6.95 -20.61
C THR A 94 12.95 -8.06 -21.59
N ASP A 95 11.81 -8.72 -21.37
CA ASP A 95 11.37 -9.91 -22.11
C ASP A 95 12.35 -11.10 -22.01
N GLU A 96 13.24 -11.07 -21.01
CA GLU A 96 14.20 -12.14 -20.77
C GLU A 96 13.56 -13.29 -19.98
N CYS A 97 13.73 -14.51 -20.47
CA CYS A 97 13.32 -15.72 -19.77
C CYS A 97 14.48 -16.29 -18.94
N PHE A 98 14.18 -16.69 -17.71
CA PHE A 98 15.12 -17.30 -16.79
C PHE A 98 14.42 -18.32 -15.89
N ARG A 99 15.22 -19.08 -15.14
CA ARG A 99 14.74 -20.13 -14.24
C ARG A 99 14.70 -19.61 -12.81
N MET A 100 13.62 -19.90 -12.09
CA MET A 100 13.52 -19.53 -10.67
C MET A 100 12.86 -20.64 -9.85
N LYS A 101 13.33 -20.84 -8.61
CA LYS A 101 12.77 -21.87 -7.74
C LYS A 101 11.46 -21.40 -7.11
N TYR A 102 10.56 -22.33 -6.82
CA TYR A 102 9.30 -22.05 -6.12
C TYR A 102 9.48 -21.17 -4.87
N ASN A 103 10.44 -21.50 -4.01
CA ASN A 103 10.67 -20.75 -2.76
C ASN A 103 11.12 -19.31 -3.00
N GLU A 104 11.85 -19.05 -4.09
CA GLU A 104 12.28 -17.70 -4.47
C GLU A 104 11.10 -16.88 -5.00
N ILE A 105 10.28 -17.49 -5.88
CA ILE A 105 9.07 -16.87 -6.41
C ILE A 105 8.07 -16.60 -5.29
N ARG A 106 7.83 -17.57 -4.41
CA ARG A 106 6.93 -17.43 -3.25
C ARG A 106 7.32 -16.29 -2.33
N LYS A 107 8.63 -16.03 -2.17
CA LYS A 107 9.14 -15.00 -1.27
C LYS A 107 9.11 -13.61 -1.89
N HIS A 108 9.37 -13.50 -3.19
CA HIS A 108 9.63 -12.20 -3.84
C HIS A 108 8.56 -11.78 -4.86
N HIS A 109 7.78 -12.74 -5.39
CA HIS A 109 6.84 -12.55 -6.48
C HIS A 109 5.60 -13.45 -6.30
N SER A 110 5.01 -13.45 -5.10
CA SER A 110 3.84 -14.27 -4.75
C SER A 110 2.65 -14.05 -5.68
N ASP A 111 2.48 -12.82 -6.16
CA ASP A 111 1.36 -12.45 -7.04
C ASP A 111 1.45 -13.17 -8.38
N ALA A 112 2.66 -13.32 -8.94
CA ALA A 112 2.89 -14.05 -10.19
C ALA A 112 2.58 -15.57 -10.06
N LEU A 113 2.75 -16.15 -8.86
CA LEU A 113 2.33 -17.53 -8.59
C LEU A 113 0.81 -17.66 -8.55
N ILE A 114 0.12 -16.71 -7.92
CA ILE A 114 -1.35 -16.71 -7.84
C ILE A 114 -1.91 -16.63 -9.26
N ASP A 115 -1.46 -15.67 -10.07
CA ASP A 115 -1.89 -15.51 -11.46
C ASP A 115 -1.66 -16.79 -12.29
N PHE A 116 -0.52 -17.45 -12.10
CA PHE A 116 -0.20 -18.70 -12.77
C PHE A 116 -1.17 -19.83 -12.39
N TYR A 117 -1.41 -20.03 -11.08
CA TYR A 117 -2.34 -21.07 -10.63
C TYR A 117 -3.77 -20.78 -11.06
N GLU A 118 -4.22 -19.52 -11.02
CA GLU A 118 -5.53 -19.13 -11.54
C GLU A 118 -5.66 -19.45 -13.03
N LYS A 119 -4.64 -19.12 -13.84
CA LYS A 119 -4.61 -19.51 -15.26
C LYS A 119 -4.67 -21.02 -15.45
N CYS A 120 -3.93 -21.80 -14.66
CA CYS A 120 -3.96 -23.26 -14.74
C CYS A 120 -5.33 -23.85 -14.38
N ILE A 121 -6.01 -23.31 -13.36
CA ILE A 121 -7.35 -23.76 -12.94
C ILE A 121 -8.38 -23.42 -14.02
N VAL A 122 -8.36 -22.19 -14.56
CA VAL A 122 -9.29 -21.76 -15.61
C VAL A 122 -9.10 -22.57 -16.90
N ASN A 123 -7.87 -22.98 -17.21
CA ASN A 123 -7.57 -23.82 -18.36
C ASN A 123 -7.85 -25.33 -18.11
N PHE A 124 -8.29 -25.72 -16.91
CA PHE A 124 -8.60 -27.13 -16.56
C PHE A 124 -10.05 -27.53 -16.89
N ASP A 125 -10.89 -26.59 -17.34
CA ASP A 125 -12.21 -26.90 -17.92
C ASP A 125 -12.04 -27.36 -19.38
N GLY A 126 -11.62 -28.62 -19.57
CA GLY A 126 -11.47 -29.28 -20.88
C GLY A 126 -11.04 -30.73 -20.82
#